data_AF-A0A9X6B8Z2-F1
#
_entry.id   AF-A0A9X6B8Z2-F1
#
_cell.length_a   1.000
_cell.length_b   1.000
_cell.length_c   1.000
_cell.angle_alpha   90.00
_cell.angle_beta   90.00
_cell.angle_gamma   90.00
#
_symmetry.space_group_name_H-M   'P 1'
#
loop_
_entity.id
_entity.type
_entity.pdbx_description
1 polymer ?
#
loop_
_entity_poly.entity_id
_entity_poly.type
_entity_poly.pdbx_seq_one_letter_code
_entity_poly.pdbx_strand_id
1 'polypeptide(L)' 'MKKPDELYVHQATIATKFMGHFYSLSLLIWSIYNLIENDKLGIPFIIFSTGQFIFWFLLMKNQRKIKKLEKLDK' A
#
# COMPACT_ATOMS: atom_id res chain seq x y z
N MET A 1 27.90 3.34 13.67
CA MET A 1 26.94 2.24 13.87
C MET A 1 25.54 2.80 13.67
N LYS A 2 24.74 2.28 12.74
CA LYS A 2 23.34 2.71 12.58
C LYS A 2 22.61 2.43 13.89
N LYS A 3 21.88 3.42 14.41
CA LYS A 3 21.17 3.27 15.68
C LYS A 3 20.18 2.10 15.56
N PRO A 4 20.07 1.22 16.57
CA PRO A 4 19.17 0.08 16.53
C PRO A 4 17.74 0.46 16.09
N ASP A 5 17.26 1.64 16.49
CA ASP A 5 15.98 2.21 16.08
C ASP A 5 15.79 2.30 14.55
N GLU A 6 16.83 2.66 13.79
CA GLU A 6 16.75 2.77 12.33
C GLU A 6 16.52 1.40 11.68
N LEU A 7 17.09 0.34 12.26
CA LEU A 7 16.93 -1.03 11.77
C LEU A 7 15.53 -1.57 12.08
N TYR A 8 14.98 -1.27 13.26
CA TYR A 8 13.60 -1.63 13.61
C TYR A 8 12.59 -0.93 12.72
N VAL A 9 12.74 0.37 12.47
CA VAL A 9 11.86 1.13 11.58
C VAL A 9 11.96 0.61 10.15
N HIS A 10 13.16 0.25 9.68
CA HIS A 10 13.34 -0.31 8.35
C HIS A 10 12.64 -1.67 8.19
N GLN A 11 12.81 -2.58 9.15
CA GLN A 11 12.13 -3.88 9.14
C GLN A 11 10.61 -3.73 9.25
N ALA A 12 10.12 -2.85 10.13
CA ALA A 12 8.70 -2.55 10.25
C ALA A 12 8.12 -2.04 8.93
N THR A 13 8.84 -1.15 8.25
CA THR A 13 8.42 -0.62 6.94
C THR A 13 8.31 -1.71 5.88
N ILE A 14 9.25 -2.67 5.86
CA ILE A 14 9.22 -3.81 4.93
C ILE A 14 8.04 -4.73 5.27
N ALA A 15 7.87 -5.06 6.55
CA ALA A 15 6.78 -5.92 7.02
C ALA A 15 5.40 -5.32 6.69
N THR A 16 5.20 -4.02 6.91
CA THR A 16 3.95 -3.33 6.56
C THR A 16 3.67 -3.37 5.05
N LYS A 17 4.70 -3.22 4.21
CA LYS A 17 4.54 -3.36 2.74
C LYS A 17 4.07 -4.75 2.37
N PHE A 18 4.71 -5.80 2.90
CA PHE A 18 4.31 -7.18 2.63
C PHE A 18 2.91 -7.51 3.14
N MET A 19 2.57 -7.04 4.34
CA MET A 19 1.22 -7.17 4.91
C MET A 19 0.18 -6.53 4.00
N GLY A 20 0.43 -5.32 3.49
CA GLY A 20 -0.46 -4.66 2.53
C GLY A 20 -0.64 -5.45 1.22
N HIS A 21 0.41 -6.06 0.69
CA HIS A 21 0.33 -6.91 -0.51
C HIS A 21 -0.45 -8.21 -0.23
N PHE A 22 -0.22 -8.84 0.92
CA PHE A 22 -0.94 -10.04 1.33
C PHE A 22 -2.44 -9.78 1.44
N TYR A 23 -2.84 -8.73 2.18
CA TYR A 23 -4.25 -8.35 2.30
C TYR A 23 -4.88 -8.03 0.94
N SER A 24 -4.13 -7.38 0.03
CA SER A 24 -4.59 -7.11 -1.32
C SER A 24 -4.87 -8.39 -2.11
N LEU A 25 -3.98 -9.38 -2.05
CA LEU A 25 -4.14 -10.65 -2.75
C LEU A 25 -5.29 -11.47 -2.16
N SER A 26 -5.40 -11.55 -0.83
CA SER A 26 -6.49 -12.26 -0.15
C SER A 26 -7.85 -11.67 -0.52
N LEU A 27 -8.00 -10.34 -0.54
CA LEU A 27 -9.24 -9.69 -0.90
C LEU A 27 -9.56 -9.80 -2.40
N LEU A 28 -8.55 -9.82 -3.27
CA LEU A 28 -8.72 -10.10 -4.69
C LEU A 28 -9.29 -11.50 -4.92
N ILE A 29 -8.68 -12.52 -4.30
CA ILE A 29 -9.15 -13.91 -4.40
C ILE A 29 -10.58 -14.04 -3.87
N TRP A 30 -10.87 -13.42 -2.72
CA TRP A 30 -12.22 -13.39 -2.14
C TRP A 30 -13.24 -12.69 -3.05
N SER A 31 -12.84 -11.62 -3.73
CA SER A 31 -13.71 -10.93 -4.67
C SER A 31 -14.07 -11.78 -5.88
N ILE A 32 -13.08 -12.47 -6.44
CA ILE A 32 -13.27 -13.34 -7.60
C ILE A 32 -14.17 -14.50 -7.20
N TYR A 33 -13.93 -15.10 -6.03
CA TYR A 33 -14.79 -16.14 -5.48
C TYR A 33 -16.24 -15.66 -5.32
N ASN A 34 -16.47 -14.48 -4.74
CA ASN A 34 -17.81 -13.91 -4.60
C ASN A 34 -18.48 -13.58 -5.94
N LEU A 35 -17.71 -13.10 -6.92
CA LEU A 35 -18.23 -12.79 -8.24
C LEU A 35 -18.72 -14.07 -8.94
N ILE A 36 -17.98 -15.17 -8.79
CA ILE A 36 -18.33 -16.47 -9.37
C ILE A 36 -19.54 -17.10 -8.66
N GLU A 37 -19.62 -17.00 -7.33
CA GLU A 37 -20.65 -17.68 -6.55
C GLU A 37 -21.97 -16.89 -6.45
N ASN A 38 -21.91 -15.55 -6.42
CA ASN A 38 -23.05 -14.70 -6.11
C ASN A 38 -23.44 -13.72 -7.23
N ASP A 39 -22.75 -13.72 -8.38
CA ASP A 39 -22.90 -12.75 -9.49
C ASP A 39 -22.81 -11.27 -9.04
N LYS A 40 -22.26 -11.04 -7.85
CA LYS A 40 -22.13 -9.73 -7.23
C LYS A 40 -20.66 -9.43 -7.03
N LEU A 41 -20.22 -8.27 -7.51
CA LEU A 41 -18.90 -7.75 -7.19
C LEU A 41 -18.80 -7.54 -5.68
N GLY A 42 -17.86 -8.24 -5.05
CA GLY A 42 -17.60 -8.10 -3.63
C GLY A 42 -17.23 -6.65 -3.30
N ILE A 43 -18.14 -5.92 -2.65
CA ILE A 43 -17.91 -4.56 -2.11
C ILE A 43 -16.56 -4.45 -1.35
N PRO A 44 -16.09 -5.44 -0.57
CA PRO A 44 -14.81 -5.37 0.13
C PRO A 44 -13.60 -5.15 -0.79
N PHE A 45 -13.64 -5.71 -2.01
CA PHE A 45 -12.55 -5.59 -2.97
C PHE A 45 -12.48 -4.21 -3.62
N ILE A 46 -13.65 -3.62 -3.92
CA ILE A 46 -13.73 -2.26 -4.46
C ILE A 46 -13.20 -1.27 -3.43
N ILE A 47 -13.60 -1.40 -2.16
CA ILE A 47 -13.13 -0.54 -1.06
C ILE A 47 -11.61 -0.68 -0.90
N PHE A 48 -11.09 -1.92 -0.89
CA PHE A 48 -9.67 -2.17 -0.75
C PHE A 48 -8.86 -1.64 -1.93
N SER A 49 -9.28 -1.91 -3.16
CA SER A 49 -8.62 -1.43 -4.38
C SER A 49 -8.61 0.10 -4.47
N THR A 50 -9.72 0.74 -4.09
CA THR A 50 -9.81 2.21 -4.00
C THR A 50 -8.86 2.76 -2.95
N GLY A 51 -8.80 2.15 -1.76
CA GLY A 51 -7.85 2.50 -0.71
C GLY A 51 -6.39 2.37 -1.16
N GLN A 52 -6.07 1.28 -1.86
CA GLN A 52 -4.74 1.03 -2.41
C GLN A 52 -4.36 2.07 -3.47
N PHE A 53 -5.30 2.44 -4.34
CA PHE A 53 -5.10 3.46 -5.36
C PHE A 53 -4.82 4.83 -4.72
N ILE A 54 -5.58 5.22 -3.70
CA ILE A 54 -5.37 6.47 -2.94
C ILE A 54 -4.00 6.46 -2.24
N PHE A 55 -3.61 5.34 -1.63
CA PHE A 55 -2.31 5.18 -0.97
C PHE A 55 -1.16 5.40 -1.95
N TRP A 56 -1.16 4.71 -3.09
CA TRP A 56 -0.13 4.87 -4.12
C TRP A 56 -0.11 6.28 -4.70
N PHE A 57 -1.27 6.88 -4.93
CA PHE A 57 -1.37 8.25 -5.40
C PHE A 57 -0.75 9.26 -4.42
N LEU A 58 -1.07 9.14 -3.13
CA LEU A 58 -0.50 9.97 -2.08
C LEU A 58 1.00 9.76 -1.92
N LEU A 59 1.46 8.51 -1.98
CA LEU A 59 2.89 8.17 -1.92
C LEU A 59 3.66 8.82 -3.08
N MET A 60 3.15 8.71 -4.32
CA MET A 60 3.74 9.36 -5.49
C MET A 60 3.76 10.88 -5.35
N LYS A 61 2.68 11.48 -4.85
CA LYS A 61 2.61 12.93 -4.60
C LYS A 61 3.64 13.37 -3.54
N ASN A 62 3.82 12.58 -2.49
CA ASN A 62 4.77 12.90 -1.42
C ASN A 62 6.23 12.74 -1.87
N GLN A 63 6.54 11.67 -2.61
CA GLN A 63 7.85 11.46 -3.25
C GLN A 63 8.24 12.62 -4.17
N ARG A 64 7.27 13.17 -4.93
CA ARG A 64 7.49 14.36 -5.77
C ARG A 64 7.74 15.63 -4.95
N LYS A 65 7.08 15.80 -3.79
CA LYS A 65 7.33 16.94 -2.88
C LYS A 65 8.74 16.87 -2.29
N ILE A 66 9.15 15.70 -1.81
CA ILE A 66 10.48 15.51 -1.20
C ILE A 66 11.59 15.80 -2.22
N LYS A 67 11.49 15.24 -3.44
CA LYS A 67 12.44 15.53 -4.53
C LYS A 67 12.50 17.01 -4.93
N LYS A 68 11.40 17.76 -4.79
CA LYS A 68 11.38 19.21 -5.06
C LYS A 68 12.08 20.01 -3.97
N LEU A 69 11.90 19.63 -2.71
CA LEU A 69 12.55 20.27 -1.57
C LEU A 69 14.07 20.04 -1.61
N GLU A 70 14.50 18.82 -1.91
CA GLU A 70 15.93 18.45 -2.05
C GLU A 70 16.64 19.18 -3.21
N LYS A 71 15.87 19.65 -4.21
CA LYS A 71 16.38 20.49 -5.31
C LYS A 71 16.38 21.99 -5.01
N LEU A 72 15.64 22.44 -4.00
CA LEU A 72 15.56 23.85 -3.61
C LEU A 72 16.64 24.23 -2.58
N ASP A 73 17.14 23.23 -1.84
CA ASP A 73 18.20 23.35 -0.84
C ASP A 73 19.61 23.23 -1.44
N LYS A 74 19.71 23.17 -2.79
CA LYS A 74 20.94 22.96 -3.56
C LYS A 74 21.18 24.10 -4.53
#